data_AF-A0A6P1W2I4-F1
#
_entry.id   AF-A0A6P1W2I4-F1
#
_cell.length_a   1.000
_cell.length_b   1.000
_cell.length_c   1.000
_cell.angle_alpha   90.00
_cell.angle_beta   90.00
_cell.angle_gamma   90.00
#
_symmetry.space_group_name_H-M   'P 1'
#
loop_
_entity.id
_entity.type
_entity.pdbx_description
1 polymer ?
#
loop_
_entity_poly.entity_id
_entity_poly.type
_entity_poly.pdbx_seq_one_letter_code
_entity_poly.pdbx_strand_id
1 'polypeptide(L)'
;MQYYLRFLCYDEPSRETYQQIHEDIPIEEPPKFSYGKALMIGPDEDDPKTWPVYVVAHISFMEEIVDPLNENKKALLFKYFVARLEEFSNFSTPEIILEIMEESEKEELL
;
A
#
# COMPACT_ATOMS: atom_id res chain seq x y z
N MET A 1 20.96 1.36 -1.33
CA MET A 1 19.93 2.32 -0.90
C MET A 1 18.94 1.51 -0.09
N GLN A 2 18.56 1.95 1.10
CA GLN A 2 17.61 1.21 1.93
C GLN A 2 16.18 1.56 1.50
N TYR A 3 15.30 0.57 1.51
CA TYR A 3 13.89 0.75 1.21
C TYR A 3 13.05 0.38 2.44
N TYR A 4 11.95 1.08 2.60
CA TYR A 4 10.96 0.85 3.66
C TYR A 4 9.57 0.76 3.06
N LEU A 5 8.72 -0.05 3.67
CA LEU A 5 7.31 -0.22 3.33
C LEU A 5 6.46 0.23 4.51
N ARG A 6 5.50 1.12 4.24
CA ARG A 6 4.51 1.58 5.22
C ARG A 6 3.11 1.29 4.72
N PHE A 7 2.33 0.61 5.56
CA PHE A 7 0.91 0.38 5.31
C PHE A 7 0.06 1.39 6.08
N LEU A 8 -0.84 2.05 5.35
CA LEU A 8 -1.78 3.03 5.86
C LEU A 8 -3.20 2.51 5.59
N CYS A 9 -3.99 2.25 6.63
CA CYS A 9 -5.41 1.93 6.49
C CYS A 9 -6.21 3.22 6.40
N TYR A 10 -7.05 3.37 5.39
CA TYR A 10 -8.11 4.38 5.46
C TYR A 10 -9.07 4.06 6.58
N ASP A 11 -9.51 5.09 7.30
CA ASP A 11 -10.52 4.95 8.35
C ASP A 11 -11.95 4.90 7.76
N GLU A 12 -12.14 5.46 6.55
CA GLU A 12 -13.42 5.51 5.86
C GLU A 12 -13.26 5.66 4.32
N PRO A 13 -14.31 5.37 3.52
CA PRO A 13 -14.26 5.44 2.06
C PRO A 13 -13.93 6.80 1.44
N SER A 14 -14.04 7.89 2.20
CA SER A 14 -13.73 9.25 1.74
C SER A 14 -12.24 9.44 1.40
N ARG A 15 -11.36 8.59 1.96
CA ARG A 15 -9.89 8.67 1.88
C ARG A 15 -9.28 9.90 2.53
N GLU A 16 -10.05 10.66 3.32
CA GLU A 16 -9.57 11.87 3.99
C GLU A 16 -8.68 11.56 5.21
N THR A 17 -8.96 10.44 5.87
CA THR A 17 -8.30 10.03 7.11
C THR A 17 -7.75 8.61 6.99
N TYR A 18 -6.58 8.40 7.59
CA TYR A 18 -5.90 7.12 7.60
C TYR A 18 -4.97 6.98 8.81
N GLN A 19 -4.69 5.74 9.17
CA GLN A 19 -3.78 5.38 10.25
C GLN A 19 -2.74 4.36 9.78
N GLN A 20 -1.55 4.41 10.37
CA GLN A 20 -0.51 3.41 10.14
C GLN A 20 -0.85 2.13 10.91
N ILE A 21 -0.86 0.98 10.20
CA ILE A 21 -1.31 -0.31 10.76
C ILE A 21 -0.16 -1.05 11.45
N HIS A 22 1.07 -0.79 10.98
CA HIS A 22 2.28 -1.47 11.42
C HIS A 22 3.49 -0.55 11.26
N GLU A 23 4.56 -0.76 12.04
CA GLU A 23 5.84 -0.07 11.85
C GLU A 23 6.39 -0.24 10.44
N ASP A 24 7.28 0.67 10.03
CA ASP A 24 7.90 0.64 8.72
C ASP A 24 8.76 -0.62 8.55
N ILE A 25 8.46 -1.40 7.52
CA ILE A 25 9.12 -2.68 7.26
C ILE A 25 10.32 -2.43 6.33
N PRO A 26 11.55 -2.80 6.72
CA PRO A 26 12.68 -2.76 5.81
C PRO A 26 12.50 -3.82 4.71
N ILE A 27 12.70 -3.43 3.45
CA ILE A 27 12.58 -4.34 2.30
C ILE A 27 13.83 -4.25 1.42
N GLU A 28 14.11 -5.32 0.68
CA GLU A 28 15.28 -5.41 -0.21
C GLU A 28 14.99 -4.82 -1.60
N GLU A 29 13.73 -4.88 -2.05
CA GLU A 29 13.31 -4.43 -3.37
C GLU A 29 11.96 -3.66 -3.31
N PRO A 30 11.69 -2.76 -4.27
CA PRO A 30 10.41 -2.07 -4.36
C PRO A 30 9.24 -3.07 -4.45
N PRO A 31 8.19 -2.89 -3.63
CA PRO A 31 7.06 -3.80 -3.61
C PRO A 31 6.22 -3.66 -4.89
N LYS A 32 5.64 -4.77 -5.34
CA LYS A 32 4.78 -4.83 -6.53
C LYS A 32 3.35 -5.21 -6.13
N PHE A 33 2.69 -4.34 -5.38
CA PHE A 33 1.26 -4.50 -5.09
C PHE A 33 0.43 -3.68 -6.08
N SER A 34 -0.60 -4.32 -6.63
CA SER A 34 -1.59 -3.72 -7.50
C SER A 34 -2.84 -3.33 -6.71
N TYR A 35 -3.60 -2.37 -7.23
CA TYR A 35 -4.94 -2.07 -6.71
C TYR A 35 -5.81 -3.32 -6.64
N GLY A 36 -6.63 -3.45 -5.60
CA GLY A 36 -7.50 -4.62 -5.38
C GLY A 36 -6.78 -5.87 -4.88
N LYS A 37 -5.45 -5.87 -4.73
CA LYS A 37 -4.71 -7.01 -4.19
C LYS A 37 -4.97 -7.17 -2.70
N ALA A 38 -5.35 -8.38 -2.28
CA ALA A 38 -5.48 -8.74 -0.88
C ALA A 38 -4.11 -9.00 -0.23
N LEU A 39 -3.93 -8.52 1.00
CA LEU A 39 -2.72 -8.63 1.80
C LEU A 39 -3.09 -9.01 3.23
N MET A 40 -2.33 -9.91 3.85
CA MET A 40 -2.41 -10.16 5.29
C MET A 40 -1.35 -9.30 5.97
N ILE A 41 -1.76 -8.46 6.92
CA ILE A 41 -0.87 -7.51 7.58
C ILE A 41 -1.08 -7.66 9.09
N GLY A 42 0.00 -7.95 9.80
CA GLY A 42 0.02 -8.04 11.25
C GLY A 42 1.46 -7.98 11.77
N PRO A 43 1.63 -7.89 13.10
CA PRO A 43 2.95 -7.88 13.69
C PRO A 43 3.61 -9.27 13.59
N ASP A 44 4.94 -9.28 13.47
CA ASP A 44 5.75 -10.50 13.36
C ASP A 44 5.61 -11.43 14.58
N GLU A 45 5.17 -10.89 15.73
CA GLU A 45 4.95 -11.64 16.97
C GLU A 45 3.67 -12.52 16.93
N ASP A 46 2.73 -12.20 16.05
CA ASP A 46 1.44 -12.90 15.94
C ASP A 46 1.50 -14.05 14.91
N ASP A 47 0.60 -15.03 15.02
CA ASP A 47 0.46 -16.09 14.00
C ASP A 47 -0.03 -15.45 12.68
N PRO A 48 0.73 -15.57 11.56
CA PRO A 48 0.32 -15.03 10.26
C PRO A 48 -1.05 -15.50 9.76
N LYS A 49 -1.54 -16.66 10.24
CA LYS A 49 -2.88 -17.17 9.91
C LYS A 49 -4.01 -16.38 10.57
N THR A 50 -3.69 -15.61 11.60
CA THR A 50 -4.65 -14.78 12.34
C THR A 50 -4.59 -13.32 11.94
N TRP A 51 -3.67 -12.94 11.05
CA TRP A 51 -3.53 -11.56 10.60
C TRP A 51 -4.78 -11.08 9.86
N PRO A 52 -5.24 -9.85 10.12
CA PRO A 52 -6.33 -9.26 9.37
C PRO A 52 -5.98 -9.12 7.88
N VAL A 53 -7.00 -9.26 7.04
CA VAL A 53 -6.89 -9.13 5.59
C VAL A 53 -7.27 -7.70 5.19
N TYR A 54 -6.38 -7.07 4.44
CA TYR A 54 -6.58 -5.76 3.84
C TYR A 54 -6.53 -5.84 2.32
N VAL A 55 -7.06 -4.83 1.65
CA VAL A 55 -7.04 -4.71 0.19
C VAL A 55 -6.40 -3.38 -0.20
N VAL A 56 -5.49 -3.41 -1.18
CA VAL A 56 -4.86 -2.19 -1.71
C VAL A 56 -5.92 -1.29 -2.34
N ALA A 57 -6.13 -0.11 -1.75
CA ALA A 57 -7.24 0.79 -2.06
C ALA A 57 -6.80 2.10 -2.74
N HIS A 58 -5.51 2.36 -2.83
CA HIS A 58 -4.95 3.49 -3.57
C HIS A 58 -3.49 3.24 -3.99
N ILE A 59 -3.05 3.92 -5.06
CA ILE A 59 -1.71 3.77 -5.64
C ILE A 59 -0.63 4.18 -4.63
N SER A 60 0.50 3.50 -4.71
CA SER A 60 1.65 3.72 -3.85
C SER A 60 2.28 5.09 -4.05
N PHE A 61 2.60 5.74 -2.94
CA PHE A 61 3.41 6.95 -2.94
C PHE A 61 4.82 6.61 -2.50
N MET A 62 5.80 7.20 -3.16
CA MET A 62 7.21 7.07 -2.79
C MET A 62 7.68 8.39 -2.18
N GLU A 63 8.35 8.32 -1.04
CA GLU A 63 8.91 9.47 -0.33
C GLU A 63 10.39 9.21 -0.02
N GLU A 64 11.23 10.23 -0.15
CA GLU A 64 12.60 10.17 0.34
C GLU A 64 12.64 10.54 1.83
N ILE A 65 13.23 9.66 2.64
CA ILE A 65 13.37 9.85 4.09
C ILE A 65 14.84 9.75 4.50
N VAL A 66 15.15 10.20 5.71
CA VAL A 66 16.42 9.86 6.37
C VAL A 66 16.37 8.41 6.82
N ASP A 67 17.43 7.65 6.56
CA ASP A 67 17.54 6.24 6.95
C ASP A 67 17.51 6.12 8.49
N PRO A 68 16.48 5.46 9.08
CA PRO A 68 16.35 5.28 10.53
C PRO A 68 17.53 4.58 11.20
N LEU A 69 18.29 3.76 10.45
CA LEU A 69 19.47 3.05 10.94
C LEU A 69 20.77 3.83 10.69
N ASN A 70 20.72 4.86 9.84
CA ASN A 70 21.87 5.70 9.52
C ASN A 70 21.45 7.12 9.12
N GLU A 71 21.44 8.03 10.09
CA GLU A 71 21.01 9.42 9.90
C GLU A 71 21.75 10.21 8.81
N ASN A 72 22.90 9.72 8.34
CA ASN A 72 23.69 10.34 7.26
C ASN A 72 23.33 9.80 5.86
N LYS A 73 22.39 8.87 5.76
CA LYS A 73 21.95 8.26 4.50
C LYS A 73 20.49 8.55 4.22
N LYS A 74 20.17 8.57 2.93
CA LYS A 74 18.81 8.63 2.42
C LYS A 74 18.27 7.22 2.21
N ALA A 75 16.98 7.06 2.45
CA ALA A 75 16.21 5.86 2.15
C ALA A 75 14.93 6.24 1.39
N LEU A 76 14.29 5.26 0.76
CA LEU A 76 13.00 5.45 0.12
C LEU A 76 11.91 4.72 0.89
N LEU A 77 10.84 5.44 1.20
CA LEU A 77 9.64 4.94 1.85
C LEU A 77 8.53 4.76 0.82
N PHE A 78 8.05 3.52 0.67
CA PHE A 78 6.87 3.18 -0.12
C PHE A 78 5.64 3.13 0.78
N LYS A 79 4.71 4.06 0.58
CA LYS A 79 3.42 4.11 1.29
C LYS A 79 2.37 3.39 0.47
N TYR A 80 1.75 2.37 1.05
CA TYR A 80 0.60 1.67 0.49
C TYR A 80 -0.63 1.94 1.32
N PHE A 81 -1.65 2.43 0.64
CA PHE A 81 -2.94 2.72 1.23
C PHE A 81 -3.86 1.53 1.01
N VAL A 82 -4.43 1.05 2.10
CA VAL A 82 -5.27 -0.15 2.12
C VAL A 82 -6.61 0.15 2.79
N ALA A 83 -7.58 -0.70 2.55
CA ALA A 83 -8.86 -0.75 3.27
C ALA A 83 -9.01 -2.12 3.91
N ARG A 84 -9.83 -2.22 4.96
CA ARG A 84 -10.24 -3.52 5.49
C ARG A 84 -11.07 -4.26 4.44
N LEU A 85 -10.92 -5.58 4.36
CA LEU A 85 -11.59 -6.39 3.34
C LEU A 85 -13.11 -6.18 3.32
N GLU A 86 -13.73 -6.11 4.49
CA GLU A 86 -15.18 -5.91 4.66
C GLU A 86 -15.68 -4.52 4.25
N GLU A 87 -14.79 -3.53 4.14
CA GLU A 87 -15.12 -2.15 3.79
C GLU A 87 -14.77 -1.81 2.33
N PHE A 88 -13.90 -2.60 1.69
CA PHE A 88 -13.35 -2.28 0.38
C PHE A 88 -14.40 -2.04 -0.70
N SER A 89 -15.53 -2.77 -0.67
CA SER A 89 -16.63 -2.58 -1.62
C SER A 89 -17.31 -1.21 -1.54
N ASN A 90 -17.12 -0.47 -0.45
CA ASN A 90 -17.64 0.88 -0.28
C ASN A 90 -16.72 1.96 -0.88
N PHE A 91 -15.48 1.60 -1.23
CA PHE A 91 -14.56 2.52 -1.87
C PHE A 91 -14.85 2.62 -3.36
N SER A 92 -14.99 3.84 -3.87
CA SER A 92 -14.96 4.08 -5.32
C SER A 92 -13.60 3.68 -5.88
N THR A 93 -13.54 3.13 -7.09
CA THR A 93 -12.25 2.96 -7.78
C THR A 93 -11.59 4.32 -8.01
N PRO A 94 -10.31 4.53 -7.63
CA PRO A 94 -9.62 5.79 -7.91
C PRO A 94 -9.60 6.11 -9.41
N GLU A 95 -9.77 7.38 -9.78
CA GLU A 95 -9.83 7.81 -11.19
C GLU A 95 -8.61 7.35 -12.00
N ILE A 96 -7.42 7.49 -11.44
CA ILE A 96 -6.17 7.02 -12.06
C ILE A 96 -6.16 5.50 -12.34
N ILE A 97 -6.85 4.69 -11.55
CA ILE A 97 -6.99 3.26 -11.82
C ILE A 97 -7.94 3.02 -12.99
N LEU A 98 -9.03 3.80 -13.07
CA LEU A 98 -9.94 3.75 -14.22
C LEU A 98 -9.21 4.13 -15.51
N GLU A 99 -8.39 5.19 -15.48
CA GLU A 99 -7.55 5.61 -16.62
C GLU A 99 -6.59 4.50 -17.08
N ILE A 100 -5.87 3.87 -16.13
CA ILE A 100 -4.95 2.76 -16.44
C ILE A 100 -5.69 1.56 -17.06
N MET A 101 -6.89 1.24 -16.56
CA MET A 101 -7.71 0.15 -17.09
C MET A 101 -8.16 0.45 -18.53
N GLU A 102 -8.60 1.68 -18.80
CA GLU A 102 -8.99 2.11 -20.15
C GLU A 102 -7.83 2.11 -21.15
N GLU A 103 -6.61 2.41 -20.69
CA GLU A 103 -5.40 2.35 -21.53
C GLU A 103 -5.00 0.90 -21.84
N SER A 104 -5.07 0.01 -20.84
CA SER A 104 -4.73 -1.41 -21.00
C SER A 104 -5.65 -2.13 -21.99
N GLU A 105 -6.96 -1.82 -21.97
CA GLU A 105 -7.94 -2.39 -22.91
C GLU A 105 -7.68 -1.94 -24.36
N LYS A 106 -7.09 -0.76 -24.58
CA LYS A 106 -6.76 -0.27 -25.92
C LYS A 106 -5.51 -0.94 -26.50
N GLU A 107 -4.55 -1.31 -25.65
CA GLU A 107 -3.34 -2.02 -26.10
C GLU A 107 -3.60 -3.48 -26.47
N GLU A 108 -4.56 -4.17 -25.83
CA GLU A 108 -4.92 -5.56 -26.18
C GLU A 108 -5.68 -5.70 -27.51
N LEU A 109 -6.21 -4.59 -28.07
CA LEU A 109 -6.95 -4.56 -29.33
C LEU A 109 -6.09 -4.25 -30.57
N LEU A 110 -4.77 -4.10 -30.41
CA LEU A 110 -3.78 -3.82 -31.46
C LEU A 110 -2.86 -5.02 -31.74
#